data_AF-A0A258EM62-F1
#
_entry.id   AF-A0A258EM62-F1
#
_cell.length_a   1.000
_cell.length_b   1.000
_cell.length_c   1.000
_cell.angle_alpha   90.00
_cell.angle_beta   90.00
_cell.angle_gamma   90.00
#
_symmetry.space_group_name_H-M   'P 1'
#
loop_
_entity.id
_entity.type
_entity.pdbx_description
1 polymer ?
#
loop_
_entity_poly.entity_id
_entity_poly.type
_entity_poly.pdbx_seq_one_letter_code
_entity_poly.pdbx_strand_id
1 'polypeptide(L)' 'MTHYAPVLDGSQKAFLSCYLDNLSLVERLHRLLLDVIKDEFERLSILEINSVQALLLFNIGENEVTAGELKSR' A
#
# COMPACT_ATOMS: atom_id res chain seq x y z
N MET A 1 11.47 -25.64 -31.98
CA MET A 1 10.33 -25.69 -31.04
C MET A 1 9.85 -24.26 -30.86
N THR A 2 8.88 -23.84 -31.66
CA THR A 2 8.36 -22.47 -31.67
C THR A 2 7.59 -22.22 -30.37
N HIS A 3 8.08 -21.28 -29.56
CA HIS A 3 7.35 -20.75 -28.42
C HIS A 3 6.10 -20.02 -28.94
N TYR A 4 4.92 -20.61 -28.75
CA TYR A 4 3.66 -19.88 -28.84
C TYR A 4 3.59 -18.96 -27.62
N ALA A 5 4.15 -17.76 -27.73
CA ALA A 5 3.76 -16.68 -26.84
C ALA A 5 2.30 -16.33 -27.18
N PRO A 6 1.35 -16.42 -26.24
CA PRO A 6 0.00 -15.97 -26.51
C PRO A 6 0.07 -14.48 -26.83
N VAL A 7 -0.23 -14.12 -28.08
CA VAL A 7 -0.41 -12.73 -28.47
C VAL A 7 -1.65 -12.25 -27.74
N LEU A 8 -1.45 -11.52 -26.64
CA LEU A 8 -2.54 -10.83 -25.97
C LEU A 8 -3.21 -9.91 -27.00
N ASP A 9 -4.50 -10.13 -27.24
CA ASP A 9 -5.27 -9.26 -28.13
C ASP A 9 -5.19 -7.80 -27.63
N GLY A 10 -5.32 -6.83 -28.53
CA GLY A 10 -5.19 -5.40 -28.22
C GLY A 10 -6.10 -4.96 -27.06
N SER A 11 -7.25 -5.62 -26.90
CA SER A 11 -8.18 -5.46 -25.79
C SER A 11 -7.57 -5.85 -24.42
N GLN A 12 -6.90 -7.00 -24.34
CA GLN A 12 -6.23 -7.49 -23.12
C GLN A 12 -5.03 -6.60 -22.76
N LYS A 13 -4.29 -6.11 -23.75
CA LYS A 13 -3.18 -5.18 -23.53
C LYS A 13 -3.67 -3.84 -22.96
N ALA A 14 -4.77 -3.31 -23.47
CA ALA A 14 -5.38 -2.08 -22.96
C ALA A 14 -5.90 -2.25 -21.52
N PHE A 15 -6.54 -3.39 -21.22
CA PHE A 15 -6.98 -3.72 -19.87
C PHE A 15 -5.80 -3.79 -18.89
N LEU A 16 -4.72 -4.51 -19.25
CA LEU A 16 -3.54 -4.63 -18.40
C LEU A 16 -2.87 -3.27 -18.15
N SER A 17 -2.80 -2.40 -19.16
CA SER A 17 -2.28 -1.04 -18.99
C SER A 17 -3.10 -0.26 -17.95
N CYS A 18 -4.42 -0.25 -18.11
CA CYS A 18 -5.33 0.43 -17.17
C CYS A 18 -5.20 -0.14 -15.74
N TYR A 19 -5.10 -1.46 -15.61
CA TYR A 19 -4.88 -2.10 -14.31
C TYR A 19 -3.58 -1.63 -13.63
N LEU A 20 -2.46 -1.63 -14.37
CA LEU A 20 -1.17 -1.20 -13.84
C LEU A 20 -1.16 0.30 -13.50
N ASP A 21 -1.82 1.12 -14.31
CA ASP A 21 -1.98 2.56 -14.03
C ASP A 21 -2.74 2.76 -12.72
N ASN A 22 -3.87 2.06 -12.53
CA ASN A 22 -4.64 2.13 -11.28
C ASN A 22 -3.84 1.62 -10.08
N LEU A 23 -3.11 0.51 -10.23
CA LEU A 23 -2.25 -0.02 -9.16
C LEU A 23 -1.19 1.02 -8.75
N SER A 24 -0.58 1.69 -9.72
CA SER A 24 0.40 2.76 -9.45
C SER A 24 -0.19 3.93 -8.67
N LEU A 25 -1.45 4.28 -8.94
CA LEU A 25 -2.17 5.33 -8.22
C LEU A 25 -2.44 4.92 -6.77
N VAL A 26 -2.82 3.66 -6.53
CA VAL A 26 -3.03 3.12 -5.18
C VAL A 26 -1.72 3.13 -4.38
N GLU A 27 -0.63 2.67 -4.96
CA GLU A 27 0.68 2.70 -4.31
C GLU A 27 1.13 4.13 -3.98
N ARG A 28 0.89 5.08 -4.89
CA ARG A 28 1.20 6.49 -4.67
C ARG A 28 0.34 7.07 -3.54
N LEU A 29 -0.95 6.78 -3.53
CA LEU A 29 -1.85 7.22 -2.46
C LEU A 29 -1.39 6.70 -1.10
N HIS A 30 -0.98 5.44 -1.02
CA HIS A 30 -0.47 4.84 0.22
C HIS A 30 0.78 5.57 0.74
N ARG A 31 1.75 5.88 -0.14
CA ARG A 31 2.94 6.67 0.26
C ARG A 31 2.58 8.07 0.73
N LEU A 32 1.71 8.77 -0.02
CA LEU A 32 1.25 10.11 0.35
C LEU A 32 0.53 10.12 1.71
N LEU A 33 -0.24 9.08 2.03
CA LEU A 33 -0.85 8.94 3.34
C LEU A 33 0.20 8.81 4.45
N LEU A 34 1.22 7.96 4.26
CA LEU A 34 2.30 7.79 5.23
C LEU A 34 3.12 9.07 5.40
N ASP A 35 3.34 9.82 4.32
CA ASP A 35 4.02 11.12 4.34
C ASP A 35 3.21 12.14 5.14
N VAL A 36 1.90 12.25 4.91
CA VAL A 36 1.03 13.13 5.70
C VAL A 36 1.08 12.76 7.19
N ILE A 37 0.95 11.48 7.55
CA ILE A 37 1.04 11.05 8.95
C ILE A 37 2.41 11.41 9.55
N LYS A 38 3.49 11.28 8.76
CA LYS A 38 4.84 11.61 9.19
C LYS A 38 4.97 13.11 9.48
N ASP A 39 4.51 13.95 8.55
CA ASP A 39 4.57 15.40 8.65
C ASP A 39 3.79 15.89 9.89
N GLU A 40 2.65 15.26 10.18
CA GLU A 40 1.84 15.53 11.37
C GLU A 40 2.60 15.20 12.67
N PHE A 41 3.28 14.06 12.72
CA PHE A 41 4.07 13.63 13.87
C PHE A 41 5.28 14.52 14.11
N GLU A 42 6.00 14.88 13.05
CA GLU A 42 7.14 15.81 13.12
C GLU A 42 6.67 17.18 13.63
N ARG A 43 5.52 17.68 13.14
CA ARG A 43 4.95 18.94 13.63
C ARG A 43 4.58 18.91 15.10
N LEU A 44 4.10 17.77 15.60
CA LEU A 44 3.74 17.57 17.01
C LEU A 44 4.93 17.12 17.88
N SER A 45 6.12 16.96 17.31
CA SER A 45 7.31 16.40 17.98
C SER A 45 7.11 14.99 18.55
N ILE A 46 6.26 14.18 17.91
CA ILE A 46 6.05 12.77 18.25
C ILE A 46 7.08 11.94 17.47
N LEU A 47 8.11 11.44 18.15
CA LEU A 47 9.24 10.73 17.51
C LEU A 47 9.32 9.24 17.90
N GLU A 48 8.48 8.81 18.84
CA GLU A 48 8.52 7.46 19.43
C GLU A 48 7.86 6.40 18.53
N ILE A 49 7.02 6.83 17.59
CA ILE A 49 6.30 5.98 16.65
C ILE A 49 6.41 6.54 15.23
N ASN A 50 6.56 5.68 14.23
CA ASN A 50 6.55 6.05 12.82
C ASN A 50 5.16 5.90 12.19
N SER A 51 4.97 6.42 10.97
CA SER A 51 3.68 6.41 10.26
C SER A 51 3.11 5.01 10.03
N VAL A 52 3.97 4.00 9.80
CA VAL A 52 3.53 2.62 9.62
C VAL A 52 2.99 2.04 10.93
N GLN A 53 3.70 2.27 12.04
CA GLN A 53 3.28 1.86 13.37
C GLN A 53 1.97 2.54 13.77
N ALA A 54 1.82 3.84 13.47
CA ALA A 54 0.58 4.57 13.70
C ALA A 54 -0.60 3.96 12.94
N LEU A 55 -0.40 3.60 11.67
CA LEU A 55 -1.43 2.95 10.85
C LEU A 55 -1.80 1.56 11.41
N LEU A 56 -0.82 0.80 11.91
CA LEU A 56 -1.08 -0.49 12.58
C LEU A 56 -1.90 -0.31 13.85
N LEU A 57 -1.52 0.65 14.72
CA LEU A 57 -2.26 0.98 15.94
C LEU A 57 -3.70 1.43 15.63
N PHE A 58 -3.89 2.24 14.59
CA PHE A 58 -5.21 2.64 14.13
C PHE A 58 -6.05 1.45 13.64
N ASN A 59 -5.46 0.56 12.86
CA ASN A 59 -6.15 -0.64 12.34
C ASN A 59 -6.51 -1.64 13.45
N ILE A 60 -5.75 -1.66 14.53
CA ILE A 60 -6.09 -2.40 15.75
C ILE A 60 -7.34 -1.79 16.40
N GLY A 61 -7.36 -0.46 16.58
CA GLY A 61 -8.48 0.24 17.22
C GLY A 61 -8.70 -0.26 18.66
N GLU A 62 -9.91 -0.73 18.95
CA GLU A 62 -10.30 -1.38 20.22
C GLU A 62 -10.17 -2.92 20.18
N ASN A 63 -9.74 -3.50 19.05
CA ASN A 63 -9.60 -4.94 18.94
C ASN A 63 -8.35 -5.41 19.68
N GLU A 64 -8.44 -6.47 20.47
CA GLU A 64 -7.24 -7.14 20.99
C GLU A 64 -6.65 -8.01 19.88
N VAL A 65 -5.50 -7.61 19.34
CA VAL A 65 -4.82 -8.33 18.27
C VAL A 65 -3.47 -8.81 18.76
N THR A 66 -3.15 -10.08 18.51
CA THR A 66 -1.90 -10.66 19.01
C THR A 66 -0.70 -10.16 18.20
N ALA A 67 0.48 -10.11 18.83
CA ALA A 67 1.72 -9.66 18.16
C ALA A 67 2.07 -10.47 16.89
N GLY A 68 1.58 -11.71 16.78
CA GLY A 68 1.75 -12.56 15.58
C GLY A 68 0.90 -12.12 14.38
N GLU A 69 -0.29 -11.60 14.63
CA GLU A 69 -1.23 -11.09 13.62
C GLU A 69 -0.86 -9.67 13.14
N LEU A 70 -0.16 -8.92 14.00
CA LEU A 70 0.46 -7.62 13.67
C LEU A 70 1.63 -7.74 12.70
N LYS A 71 2.39 -8.83 12.76
CA LYS A 71 3.59 -9.04 11.95
C LYS A 71 3.28 -9.49 10.51
N SER A 72 2.09 -10.02 10.27
CA SER A 72 1.69 -10.60 8.98
C SER A 72 0.87 -9.66 8.07
N ARG A 73 0.60 -8.43 8.52
CA ARG A 73 -0.13 -7.39 7.79
C ARG A 73 0.79 -6.24 7.38
#